data_AF-A0A659QIJ3-F1
#
_entry.id   AF-A0A659QIJ3-F1
#
_cell.length_a   1.000
_cell.length_b   1.000
_cell.length_c   1.000
_cell.angle_alpha   90.00
_cell.angle_beta   90.00
_cell.angle_gamma   90.00
#
_symmetry.space_group_name_H-M   'P 1'
#
loop_
_entity.id
_entity.type
_entity.pdbx_description
1 polymer ?
#
loop_
_entity_poly.entity_id
_entity_poly.type
_entity_poly.pdbx_seq_one_letter_code
_entity_poly.pdbx_strand_id
1 'polypeptide(L)' 'LTRESFRLRQHELPAMDFVVVAKKGVADLDNRALSEALEKLWRRHCRLARGS' A
#
# COMPACT_ATOMS: atom_id res chain seq x y z
N LEU A 1 7.13 -6.64 -5.08
CA LEU A 1 6.83 -5.27 -4.64
C LEU A 1 5.68 -5.18 -3.64
N THR A 2 4.42 -5.48 -3.99
CA THR A 2 3.28 -5.29 -3.07
C THR A 2 3.42 -6.03 -1.73
N ARG A 3 3.68 -7.35 -1.77
CA ARG A 3 3.82 -8.16 -0.53
C ARG A 3 4.99 -7.72 0.35
N GLU A 4 6.08 -7.31 -0.27
CA GLU A 4 7.27 -6.82 0.42
C GLU A 4 7.02 -5.45 1.06
N SER A 5 6.38 -4.55 0.31
CA SER A 5 5.96 -3.24 0.79
C SER A 5 5.03 -3.34 2.01
N PHE A 6 4.12 -4.32 2.01
CA PHE A 6 3.28 -4.60 3.17
C PHE A 6 4.10 -5.13 4.35
N ARG A 7 4.95 -6.15 4.15
CA ARG A 7 5.79 -6.71 5.22
C ARG A 7 6.67 -5.66 5.91
N LEU A 8 7.26 -4.74 5.15
CA LEU A 8 8.10 -3.66 5.69
C LEU A 8 7.32 -2.71 6.62
N ARG A 9 6.01 -2.57 6.40
CA ARG A 9 5.14 -1.62 7.12
C ARG A 9 4.12 -2.30 8.02
N GLN A 10 4.16 -3.63 8.15
CA GLN A 10 3.17 -4.40 8.87
C GLN A 10 3.00 -3.95 10.33
N HIS A 11 4.06 -3.42 10.94
CA HIS A 11 4.06 -2.94 12.32
C HIS A 11 3.47 -1.52 12.49
N GLU A 12 3.40 -0.74 11.40
CA GLU A 12 2.85 0.62 11.38
C GLU A 12 1.41 0.67 10.84
N LEU A 13 1.02 -0.36 10.09
CA LEU A 13 -0.32 -0.51 9.54
C LEU A 13 -1.31 -0.91 10.65
N PRO A 14 -2.56 -0.41 10.58
CA PRO A 14 -3.62 -0.86 11.49
C PRO A 14 -3.93 -2.35 11.28
N ALA A 15 -4.43 -3.00 12.33
CA ALA A 15 -4.89 -4.39 12.27
C ALA A 15 -6.16 -4.50 11.40
N MET A 16 -5.95 -4.64 10.09
CA MET A 16 -7.00 -4.68 9.07
C MET A 16 -6.63 -5.65 7.96
N ASP A 17 -7.64 -6.17 7.27
CA ASP A 17 -7.45 -6.98 6.07
C ASP A 17 -7.29 -6.08 4.84
N PHE A 18 -6.17 -6.24 4.12
CA PHE A 18 -5.87 -5.49 2.91
C PHE A 18 -5.95 -6.38 1.67
N VAL A 19 -6.86 -6.05 0.75
CA VAL A 19 -6.95 -6.68 -0.57
C VAL A 19 -6.38 -5.72 -1.62
N VAL A 20 -5.32 -6.12 -2.31
CA VAL A 20 -4.70 -5.32 -3.38
C VAL A 20 -5.05 -5.90 -4.75
N VAL A 21 -5.76 -5.12 -5.56
CA VAL A 21 -6.16 -5.51 -6.92
C VAL A 21 -5.34 -4.71 -7.94
N ALA A 22 -4.57 -5.40 -8.77
CA ALA A 22 -3.87 -4.78 -9.89
C ALA A 22 -4.89 -4.45 -11.00
N LYS A 23 -4.99 -3.16 -11.37
CA LYS A 23 -5.83 -2.71 -12.47
C LYS A 23 -5.03 -2.69 -13.78
N LYS A 24 -5.74 -2.65 -14.91
CA LYS A 24 -5.12 -2.45 -16.24
C LYS A 24 -4.24 -1.20 -16.23
N GLY A 25 -3.05 -1.28 -16.81
CA GLY A 25 -2.05 -0.20 -16.81
C GLY A 25 -1.04 -0.24 -15.67
N VAL A 26 -1.23 -1.10 -14.65
CA VAL A 26 -0.21 -1.30 -13.60
C VAL A 26 1.07 -1.94 -14.14
N ALA A 27 0.97 -2.74 -15.21
CA ALA A 27 2.13 -3.36 -15.86
C ALA A 27 3.04 -2.35 -16.58
N ASP A 28 2.50 -1.19 -16.96
CA ASP A 28 3.25 -0.12 -17.63
C ASP A 28 3.95 0.81 -16.63
N LEU A 29 3.64 0.68 -15.34
CA LEU A 29 4.31 1.44 -14.28
C LEU A 29 5.65 0.81 -13.94
N ASP A 30 6.66 1.66 -13.81
CA ASP A 30 7.94 1.20 -13.27
C ASP A 30 7.82 0.86 -11.77
N ASN A 31 8.81 0.11 -11.28
CA ASN A 31 8.87 -0.33 -9.89
C ASN A 31 8.86 0.83 -8.89
N ARG A 32 9.39 1.99 -9.30
CA ARG A 32 9.48 3.19 -8.47
C ARG A 32 8.11 3.83 -8.28
N ALA A 33 7.38 4.09 -9.37
CA ALA A 33 6.04 4.62 -9.37
C ALA A 33 5.08 3.70 -8.59
N LEU A 34 5.21 2.38 -8.77
CA LEU A 34 4.42 1.42 -8.00
C LEU A 34 4.71 1.49 -6.49
N SER A 35 5.99 1.60 -6.11
CA SER A 35 6.41 1.69 -4.71
C SER A 35 5.95 3.00 -4.07
N GLU A 36 6.02 4.12 -4.79
CA GLU A 36 5.49 5.42 -4.36
C GLU A 36 3.96 5.40 -4.21
N ALA A 37 3.24 4.75 -5.13
CA ALA A 37 1.80 4.58 -5.05
C ALA A 37 1.38 3.76 -3.82
N LEU A 38 2.07 2.63 -3.58
CA LEU A 38 1.85 1.81 -2.39
C LEU A 38 2.09 2.60 -1.10
N GLU A 39 3.17 3.39 -1.06
CA GLU A 39 3.48 4.21 0.12
C GLU A 39 2.39 5.26 0.43
N LYS A 40 1.85 5.91 -0.61
CA LYS A 40 0.73 6.84 -0.46
C LYS A 40 -0.51 6.15 0.11
N LEU A 41 -0.81 4.93 -0.34
CA LEU A 41 -1.95 4.14 0.15
C LEU A 41 -1.78 3.78 1.62
N TRP A 42 -0.61 3.27 2.03
CA TRP A 42 -0.36 2.92 3.43
C TRP A 42 -0.52 4.11 4.37
N ARG A 43 0.10 5.25 4.05
CA ARG A 43 -0.04 6.48 4.85
C ARG A 43 -1.48 6.95 4.98
N ARG A 44 -2.27 6.79 3.91
CA ARG A 44 -3.70 7.12 3.92
C ARG A 44 -4.47 6.21 4.88
N HIS A 45 -4.23 4.89 4.83
CA HIS A 45 -4.90 3.94 5.73
C HIS A 45 -4.51 4.13 7.19
N CYS A 46 -3.23 4.35 7.50
CA CYS A 46 -2.80 4.68 8.86
C CYS A 46 -3.48 5.96 9.38
N ARG A 47 -3.70 6.96 8.51
CA ARG A 47 -4.41 8.19 8.89
C ARG A 47 -5.89 7.93 9.14
N LEU A 48 -6.55 7.16 8.28
CA LEU A 48 -7.96 6.82 8.44
C LEU A 48 -8.21 6.06 9.75
N ALA A 49 -7.35 5.08 10.07
CA ALA A 49 -7.48 4.31 11.30
C ALA A 49 -7.26 5.12 12.60
N ARG A 50 -6.58 6.28 12.53
CA ARG A 50 -6.43 7.19 13.68
C ARG A 50 -7.61 8.15 13.85
N GLY A 51 -8.43 8.32 12.82
CA GLY A 51 -9.57 9.23 12.83
C GLY A 51 -10.93 8.54 12.97
N SER A 52 -10.93 7.22 13.17
CA SER A 52 -12.09 6.34 13.31
C SER A 52 -12.26 5.86 14.74
#